data_AF-A0A958T546-F1
#
_entry.id   AF-A0A958T546-F1
#
_cell.length_a   1.000
_cell.length_b   1.000
_cell.length_c   1.000
_cell.angle_alpha   90.00
_cell.angle_beta   90.00
_cell.angle_gamma   90.00
#
_symmetry.space_group_name_H-M   'P 1'
#
loop_
_entity.id
_entity.type
_entity.pdbx_description
1 polymer ?
#
loop_
_entity_poly.entity_id
_entity_poly.type
_entity_poly.pdbx_seq_one_letter_code
_entity_poly.pdbx_strand_id
1 'polypeptide(L)'
;IQVFSFFCFLGLCVFTLKMPWETLEYIAIFGVITFFYAIPFLPKRFFVDSRQNLRSIGGLKVYIIALVWSGITVFLPLLHAGRTLSFDMYVEGLQRFLIVIALMLPFEIHDLQYDSIKLATIPQQIGVKRTKLLGVLLLLVFFLCEFFKDELTPVMWVETLLVSLVTGLFILFSKEDQSEYYSAFWVESIPIFWVLAYLFLSS
;
A
#
# COMPACT_ATOMS: atom_id res chain seq x y z
N ILE A 1 -7.53 -17.44 -15.67
CA ILE A 1 -7.07 -16.04 -15.70
C ILE A 1 -7.79 -15.23 -16.78
N GLN A 2 -7.68 -15.58 -18.07
CA GLN A 2 -8.24 -14.77 -19.17
C GLN A 2 -9.75 -14.47 -19.08
N VAL A 3 -10.58 -15.47 -18.77
CA VAL A 3 -12.04 -15.29 -18.60
C VAL A 3 -12.36 -14.33 -17.45
N PHE A 4 -11.67 -14.47 -16.31
CA PHE A 4 -11.81 -13.57 -15.18
C PHE A 4 -11.37 -12.14 -15.54
N SER A 5 -10.22 -11.99 -16.19
CA SER A 5 -9.73 -10.69 -16.67
C SER A 5 -10.69 -10.03 -17.65
N PHE A 6 -11.37 -10.81 -18.49
CA PHE A 6 -12.41 -10.30 -19.40
C PHE A 6 -13.60 -9.72 -18.63
N PHE A 7 -14.09 -10.41 -17.59
CA PHE A 7 -15.16 -9.88 -16.73
C PHE A 7 -14.71 -8.64 -15.95
N CYS A 8 -13.46 -8.60 -15.44
CA CYS A 8 -12.91 -7.40 -14.82
C CYS A 8 -12.86 -6.22 -15.80
N PHE A 9 -12.47 -6.47 -17.06
CA PHE A 9 -12.44 -5.45 -18.10
C PHE A 9 -13.84 -4.94 -18.46
N LEU A 10 -14.83 -5.83 -18.60
CA LEU A 10 -16.22 -5.42 -18.80
C LEU A 10 -16.73 -4.57 -17.63
N GLY A 11 -16.45 -5.00 -16.39
CA GLY A 11 -16.77 -4.24 -15.19
C GLY A 11 -16.14 -2.84 -15.23
N LEU A 12 -14.85 -2.75 -15.56
CA LEU A 12 -14.14 -1.48 -15.75
C LEU A 12 -14.87 -0.59 -16.75
N CYS A 13 -15.18 -1.07 -17.96
CA CYS A 13 -15.90 -0.29 -18.97
C CYS A 13 -17.25 0.22 -18.45
N VAL A 14 -18.04 -0.63 -17.77
CA VAL A 14 -19.34 -0.24 -17.23
C VAL A 14 -19.19 0.84 -16.14
N PHE A 15 -18.23 0.71 -15.23
CA PHE A 15 -18.01 1.71 -14.18
C PHE A 15 -17.44 3.02 -14.72
N THR A 16 -16.53 2.97 -15.70
CA THR A 16 -15.98 4.16 -16.36
C THR A 16 -17.09 5.01 -16.99
N LEU A 17 -18.08 4.39 -17.61
CA LEU A 17 -19.22 5.10 -18.22
C LEU A 17 -20.18 5.72 -17.20
N LYS A 18 -20.15 5.28 -15.93
CA LYS A 18 -21.00 5.79 -14.86
C LYS A 18 -20.34 6.88 -14.02
N MET A 19 -19.03 7.09 -14.15
CA MET A 19 -18.27 8.00 -13.29
C MET A 19 -18.22 9.42 -13.87
N PRO A 20 -18.26 10.47 -13.03
CA PRO A 20 -18.03 11.86 -13.44
C PRO A 20 -16.65 12.05 -14.08
N TRP A 21 -16.55 13.01 -15.01
CA TRP A 21 -15.30 13.33 -15.71
C TRP A 21 -14.15 13.69 -14.77
N GLU A 22 -14.42 14.45 -13.71
CA GLU A 22 -13.43 14.81 -12.69
C GLU A 22 -12.81 13.57 -12.03
N THR A 23 -13.64 12.58 -11.69
CA THR A 23 -13.17 11.32 -11.10
C THR A 23 -12.33 10.51 -12.09
N LEU A 24 -12.69 10.53 -13.38
CA LEU A 24 -11.94 9.86 -14.44
C LEU A 24 -10.55 10.48 -14.65
N GLU A 25 -10.40 11.80 -14.51
CA GLU A 25 -9.10 12.48 -14.59
C GLU A 25 -8.16 12.01 -13.48
N TYR A 26 -8.64 11.94 -12.23
CA TYR A 26 -7.85 11.41 -11.11
C TYR A 26 -7.49 9.93 -11.30
N ILE A 27 -8.44 9.10 -11.74
CA ILE A 27 -8.16 7.69 -12.07
C ILE A 27 -7.12 7.58 -13.19
N ALA A 28 -7.20 8.43 -14.22
CA ALA A 28 -6.24 8.46 -15.30
C ALA A 28 -4.84 8.82 -14.81
N ILE A 29 -4.70 9.80 -13.89
CA ILE A 29 -3.40 10.15 -13.27
C ILE A 29 -2.79 8.94 -12.56
N PHE A 30 -3.55 8.25 -11.70
CA PHE A 30 -3.06 7.04 -11.01
C PHE A 30 -2.79 5.88 -11.98
N GLY A 31 -3.60 5.76 -13.03
CA GLY A 31 -3.41 4.81 -14.11
C GLY A 31 -2.11 5.07 -14.88
N VAL A 32 -1.78 6.33 -15.15
CA VAL A 32 -0.54 6.76 -15.80
C VAL A 32 0.67 6.47 -14.91
N ILE A 33 0.60 6.77 -13.61
CA ILE A 33 1.65 6.43 -12.64
C ILE A 33 1.89 4.91 -12.62
N THR A 34 0.81 4.13 -12.59
CA THR A 34 0.87 2.66 -12.59
C THR A 34 1.41 2.11 -13.91
N PHE A 35 1.02 2.72 -15.04
CA PHE A 35 1.48 2.37 -16.38
C PHE A 35 2.99 2.63 -16.55
N PHE A 36 3.47 3.81 -16.17
CA PHE A 36 4.90 4.15 -16.23
C PHE A 36 5.74 3.34 -15.24
N TYR A 37 5.15 2.93 -14.12
CA TYR A 37 5.78 1.96 -13.23
C TYR A 37 5.92 0.58 -13.90
N ALA A 38 4.88 0.11 -14.58
CA ALA A 38 4.85 -1.22 -15.20
C ALA A 38 5.69 -1.33 -16.49
N ILE A 39 5.75 -0.26 -17.30
CA ILE A 39 6.31 -0.27 -18.66
C ILE A 39 7.60 0.56 -18.75
N PRO A 40 8.70 0.01 -19.30
CA PRO A 40 9.92 0.77 -19.54
C PRO A 40 9.75 1.71 -20.72
N PHE A 41 9.41 2.97 -20.45
CA PHE A 41 9.20 3.95 -21.50
C PHE A 41 10.47 4.72 -21.93
N LEU A 42 11.65 4.40 -21.38
CA LEU A 42 12.88 5.16 -21.68
C LEU A 42 13.66 4.60 -22.89
N PRO A 43 14.00 5.43 -23.89
CA PRO A 43 14.75 4.99 -25.06
C PRO A 43 16.18 4.57 -24.69
N LYS A 44 16.57 3.37 -25.17
CA LYS A 44 17.83 2.65 -24.91
C LYS A 44 19.14 3.41 -25.18
N ARG A 45 19.08 4.64 -25.70
CA ARG A 45 20.25 5.37 -26.22
C ARG A 45 20.95 6.24 -25.18
N PHE A 46 20.30 6.56 -24.05
CA PHE A 46 20.87 7.44 -23.01
C PHE A 46 21.39 6.69 -21.78
N PHE A 47 20.98 5.42 -21.58
CA PHE A 47 21.45 4.56 -20.51
C PHE A 47 22.16 3.35 -21.10
N VAL A 48 23.49 3.45 -21.21
CA VAL A 48 24.37 2.33 -21.52
C VAL A 48 24.45 1.45 -20.26
N ASP A 49 23.35 0.77 -19.93
CA ASP A 49 23.41 -0.59 -19.43
C ASP A 49 22.05 -1.28 -19.50
N SER A 50 22.06 -2.54 -19.86
CA SER A 50 20.89 -3.26 -20.39
C SER A 50 19.84 -3.57 -19.30
N ARG A 51 18.57 -3.18 -19.54
CA ARG A 51 17.32 -3.58 -18.82
C ARG A 51 17.01 -2.88 -17.49
N GLN A 52 16.89 -1.56 -17.46
CA GLN A 52 16.33 -0.86 -16.29
C GLN A 52 14.96 -0.22 -16.57
N ASN A 53 13.89 -0.91 -16.17
CA ASN A 53 12.58 -0.28 -15.94
C ASN A 53 12.66 0.49 -14.61
N LEU A 54 11.77 1.43 -14.33
CA LEU A 54 11.54 1.87 -12.93
C LEU A 54 11.21 0.69 -12.00
N ARG A 55 10.62 -0.39 -12.55
CA ARG A 55 10.44 -1.71 -11.92
C ARG A 55 11.73 -2.40 -11.47
N SER A 56 12.90 -2.08 -12.04
CA SER A 56 14.18 -2.66 -11.64
C SER A 56 14.92 -1.83 -10.57
N ILE A 57 14.39 -0.67 -10.18
CA ILE A 57 14.90 0.04 -9.01
C ILE A 57 14.28 -0.61 -7.79
N GLY A 58 15.05 -1.51 -7.21
CA GLY A 58 14.66 -2.17 -5.99
C GLY A 58 14.32 -1.25 -4.85
N GLY A 59 13.27 -1.59 -4.11
CA GLY A 59 12.77 -0.80 -2.99
C GLY A 59 11.81 0.33 -3.39
N LEU A 60 11.91 0.93 -4.59
CA LEU A 60 10.98 1.99 -5.02
C LEU A 60 9.55 1.47 -5.21
N LYS A 61 9.40 0.19 -5.56
CA LYS A 61 8.12 -0.51 -5.75
C LYS A 61 7.16 -0.30 -4.58
N VAL A 62 7.65 -0.49 -3.35
CA VAL A 62 6.79 -0.47 -2.15
C VAL A 62 6.19 0.93 -1.94
N TYR A 63 6.99 1.99 -2.16
CA TYR A 63 6.53 3.37 -2.03
C TYR A 63 5.53 3.76 -3.12
N ILE A 64 5.74 3.32 -4.37
CA ILE A 64 4.78 3.58 -5.46
C ILE A 64 3.44 2.88 -5.17
N ILE A 65 3.48 1.62 -4.73
CA ILE A 65 2.27 0.87 -4.34
C ILE A 65 1.55 1.62 -3.22
N ALA A 66 2.25 2.01 -2.15
CA ALA A 66 1.66 2.75 -1.05
C ALA A 66 1.05 4.10 -1.46
N LEU A 67 1.71 4.83 -2.37
CA LEU A 67 1.21 6.10 -2.89
C LEU A 67 -0.08 5.92 -3.68
N VAL A 68 -0.11 4.95 -4.59
CA VAL A 68 -1.29 4.64 -5.40
C VAL A 68 -2.44 4.17 -4.52
N TRP A 69 -2.17 3.30 -3.53
CA TRP A 69 -3.19 2.86 -2.58
C TRP A 69 -3.76 4.02 -1.75
N SER A 70 -2.91 4.87 -1.18
CA SER A 70 -3.35 6.08 -0.46
C SER A 70 -4.21 6.98 -1.34
N GLY A 71 -3.77 7.23 -2.57
CA GLY A 71 -4.51 7.95 -3.59
C GLY A 71 -5.91 7.39 -3.85
N ILE A 72 -6.01 6.09 -4.10
CA ILE A 72 -7.24 5.42 -4.52
C ILE A 72 -8.20 5.18 -3.35
N THR A 73 -7.71 4.90 -2.14
CA THR A 73 -8.58 4.55 -1.01
C THR A 73 -8.96 5.74 -0.12
N VAL A 74 -8.20 6.83 -0.15
CA VAL A 74 -8.48 8.02 0.67
C VAL A 74 -8.90 9.19 -0.21
N PHE A 75 -8.01 9.66 -1.08
CA PHE A 75 -8.25 10.91 -1.82
C PHE A 75 -9.32 10.76 -2.91
N LEU A 76 -9.29 9.68 -3.69
CA LEU A 76 -10.23 9.49 -4.80
C LEU A 76 -11.70 9.44 -4.35
N PRO A 77 -12.11 8.70 -3.29
CA PRO A 77 -13.48 8.73 -2.80
C PRO A 77 -13.91 10.10 -2.28
N LEU A 78 -13.02 10.83 -1.60
CA LEU A 78 -13.29 12.16 -1.05
C LEU A 78 -13.50 13.20 -2.16
N LEU A 79 -12.65 13.17 -3.19
CA LEU A 79 -12.78 14.02 -4.37
C LEU A 79 -14.05 13.67 -5.16
N HIS A 80 -14.36 12.38 -5.33
CA HIS A 80 -15.59 11.94 -5.96
C HIS A 80 -16.84 12.41 -5.22
N ALA A 81 -16.80 12.45 -3.89
CA ALA A 81 -17.88 12.98 -3.06
C ALA A 81 -17.97 14.52 -3.04
N GLY A 82 -17.14 15.23 -3.81
CA GLY A 82 -17.10 16.69 -3.85
C GLY A 82 -16.65 17.34 -2.53
N ARG A 83 -15.93 16.60 -1.67
CA ARG A 83 -15.47 17.11 -0.39
C ARG A 83 -14.20 17.94 -0.58
N THR A 84 -14.14 19.10 0.08
CA THR A 84 -12.92 19.88 0.21
C THR A 84 -11.93 19.15 1.12
N LEU A 85 -10.69 18.96 0.68
CA LEU A 85 -9.67 18.26 1.44
C LEU A 85 -9.26 19.06 2.69
N SER A 86 -9.61 18.56 3.87
CA SER A 86 -9.18 19.11 5.17
C SER A 86 -7.82 18.55 5.60
N PHE A 87 -7.23 19.13 6.64
CA PHE A 87 -5.97 18.65 7.21
C PHE A 87 -6.06 17.18 7.65
N ASP A 88 -7.12 16.80 8.35
CA ASP A 88 -7.39 15.42 8.78
C ASP A 88 -7.37 14.43 7.61
N MET A 89 -7.90 14.82 6.45
CA MET A 89 -7.88 13.97 5.25
C MET A 89 -6.47 13.75 4.70
N TYR A 90 -5.57 14.73 4.83
CA TYR A 90 -4.16 14.54 4.47
C TYR A 90 -3.44 13.65 5.49
N VAL A 91 -3.78 13.76 6.78
CA VAL A 91 -3.28 12.86 7.83
C VAL A 91 -3.72 11.43 7.56
N GLU A 92 -4.98 11.20 7.18
CA GLU A 92 -5.49 9.89 6.74
C GLU A 92 -4.75 9.35 5.51
N GLY A 93 -4.46 10.21 4.54
CA GLY A 93 -3.66 9.85 3.37
C GLY A 93 -2.25 9.39 3.75
N LEU A 94 -1.60 10.10 4.68
CA LEU A 94 -0.29 9.73 5.21
C LEU A 94 -0.35 8.42 6.00
N GLN A 95 -1.36 8.24 6.85
CA GLN A 95 -1.58 7.00 7.59
C GLN A 95 -1.74 5.81 6.64
N ARG A 96 -2.57 5.96 5.60
CA ARG A 96 -2.76 4.93 4.56
C ARG A 96 -1.46 4.59 3.85
N PHE A 97 -0.64 5.58 3.54
CA PHE A 97 0.67 5.38 2.94
C PHE A 97 1.60 4.56 3.86
N LEU A 98 1.70 4.95 5.13
CA LEU A 98 2.57 4.29 6.11
C LEU A 98 2.16 2.84 6.37
N ILE A 99 0.86 2.57 6.57
CA ILE A 99 0.38 1.21 6.85
C ILE A 99 0.54 0.29 5.65
N VAL A 100 0.36 0.79 4.42
CA VAL A 100 0.58 -0.03 3.21
C VAL A 100 2.06 -0.41 3.07
N ILE A 101 3.00 0.50 3.36
CA ILE A 101 4.42 0.14 3.38
C ILE A 101 4.67 -0.96 4.43
N ALA A 102 4.15 -0.78 5.65
CA ALA A 102 4.34 -1.74 6.74
C ALA A 102 3.79 -3.13 6.38
N LEU A 103 2.59 -3.20 5.78
CA LEU A 103 1.95 -4.44 5.33
C LEU A 103 2.72 -5.16 4.22
N MET A 104 3.51 -4.44 3.42
CA MET A 104 4.33 -5.03 2.35
C MET A 104 5.62 -5.67 2.88
N LEU A 105 6.10 -5.30 4.07
CA LEU A 105 7.39 -5.79 4.59
C LEU A 105 7.44 -7.31 4.83
N PRO A 106 6.40 -7.98 5.36
CA PRO A 106 6.37 -9.44 5.49
C PRO A 106 6.48 -10.17 4.15
N PHE A 107 5.94 -9.59 3.06
CA PHE A 107 6.07 -10.14 1.72
C PHE A 107 7.50 -9.99 1.20
N GLU A 108 8.08 -8.80 1.31
CA GLU A 108 9.46 -8.57 0.86
C GLU A 108 10.47 -9.42 1.66
N ILE A 109 10.20 -9.73 2.93
CA ILE A 109 11.02 -10.65 3.74
C ILE A 109 10.87 -12.10 3.25
N HIS A 110 9.66 -12.54 2.92
CA HIS A 110 9.41 -13.88 2.38
C HIS A 110 10.09 -14.10 1.03
N ASP A 111 9.96 -13.10 0.16
CA ASP A 111 10.41 -13.17 -1.23
C ASP A 111 11.94 -13.10 -1.34
N LEU A 112 12.65 -12.74 -0.25
CA LEU A 112 14.10 -12.60 -0.21
C LEU A 112 14.86 -13.83 -0.76
N GLN A 113 14.35 -15.04 -0.50
CA GLN A 113 14.96 -16.29 -0.94
C GLN A 113 14.80 -16.58 -2.44
N TYR A 114 13.80 -15.96 -3.08
CA TYR A 114 13.48 -16.16 -4.50
C TYR A 114 13.90 -14.97 -5.36
N ASP A 115 14.00 -13.79 -4.76
CA ASP A 115 14.30 -12.54 -5.42
C ASP A 115 15.76 -12.46 -5.88
N SER A 116 15.96 -12.05 -7.12
CA SER A 116 17.30 -11.74 -7.61
C SER A 116 17.89 -10.55 -6.85
N ILE A 117 19.20 -10.57 -6.58
CA ILE A 117 19.91 -9.47 -5.88
C ILE A 117 19.74 -8.10 -6.58
N LYS A 118 19.47 -8.11 -7.89
CA LYS A 118 19.23 -6.89 -8.69
C LYS A 118 17.93 -6.17 -8.32
N LEU A 119 17.01 -6.84 -7.61
CA LEU A 119 15.75 -6.27 -7.16
C LEU A 119 15.89 -5.35 -5.96
N ALA A 120 17.09 -5.19 -5.39
CA ALA A 120 17.45 -4.30 -4.27
C ALA A 120 16.30 -3.95 -3.32
N THR A 121 15.56 -4.96 -2.85
CA THR A 121 14.39 -4.79 -1.96
C THR A 121 14.83 -4.23 -0.62
N ILE A 122 13.88 -3.73 0.18
CA ILE A 122 14.18 -3.20 1.51
C ILE A 122 15.00 -4.22 2.35
N PRO A 123 14.56 -5.48 2.52
CA PRO A 123 15.36 -6.44 3.27
C PRO A 123 16.67 -6.85 2.60
N GLN A 124 16.82 -6.76 1.27
CA GLN A 124 18.13 -6.91 0.61
C GLN A 124 19.10 -5.77 0.94
N GLN A 125 18.59 -4.53 1.06
CA GLN A 125 19.42 -3.34 1.30
C GLN A 125 19.82 -3.16 2.77
N ILE A 126 18.89 -3.38 3.70
CA ILE A 126 19.13 -3.11 5.14
C ILE A 126 19.13 -4.39 6.00
N GLY A 127 18.81 -5.55 5.42
CA GLY A 127 18.69 -6.82 6.14
C GLY A 127 17.33 -6.99 6.83
N VAL A 128 16.96 -8.24 7.10
CA VAL A 128 15.67 -8.61 7.71
C VAL A 128 15.46 -7.94 9.06
N LYS A 129 16.46 -7.93 9.95
CA LYS A 129 16.34 -7.33 11.30
C LYS A 129 16.03 -5.84 11.24
N ARG A 130 16.69 -5.07 10.38
CA ARG A 130 16.44 -3.64 10.22
C ARG A 130 15.13 -3.37 9.49
N THR A 131 14.71 -4.26 8.59
CA THR A 131 13.40 -4.19 7.94
C THR A 131 12.27 -4.33 8.96
N LYS A 132 12.39 -5.28 9.91
CA LYS A 132 11.44 -5.41 11.01
C LYS A 132 11.40 -4.16 11.89
N LEU A 133 12.56 -3.62 12.25
CA LEU A 133 12.64 -2.37 13.01
C LEU A 133 12.01 -1.19 12.26
N LEU A 134 12.27 -1.06 10.95
CA LEU A 134 11.63 -0.06 10.10
C LEU A 134 10.11 -0.20 10.13
N GLY A 135 9.59 -1.43 10.02
CA GLY A 135 8.15 -1.69 10.12
C GLY A 135 7.56 -1.23 11.45
N VAL A 136 8.20 -1.53 12.57
CA VAL A 136 7.77 -1.06 13.90
C VAL A 136 7.81 0.46 14.00
N LEU A 137 8.85 1.12 13.47
CA LEU A 137 8.94 2.59 13.46
C LEU A 137 7.85 3.22 12.59
N LEU A 138 7.55 2.65 11.42
CA LEU A 138 6.46 3.11 10.55
C LEU A 138 5.11 2.99 11.25
N LEU A 139 4.86 1.87 11.95
CA LEU A 139 3.63 1.66 12.72
C LEU A 139 3.51 2.62 13.91
N LEU A 140 4.63 2.95 14.56
CA LEU A 140 4.65 3.97 15.61
C LEU A 140 4.25 5.34 15.04
N VAL A 141 4.82 5.75 13.91
CA VAL A 141 4.45 7.01 13.25
C VAL A 141 2.98 6.98 12.80
N PHE A 142 2.52 5.88 12.21
CA PHE A 142 1.13 5.67 11.81
C PHE A 142 0.15 5.84 12.97
N PHE A 143 0.47 5.28 14.15
CA PHE A 143 -0.34 5.45 15.35
C PHE A 143 -0.28 6.89 15.88
N LEU A 144 0.90 7.50 15.93
CA LEU A 144 1.06 8.88 16.39
C LEU A 144 0.34 9.89 15.48
N CYS A 145 0.19 9.58 14.20
CA CYS A 145 -0.57 10.41 13.27
C CYS A 145 -2.02 10.62 13.70
N GLU A 146 -2.62 9.68 14.43
CA GLU A 146 -4.00 9.79 14.92
C GLU A 146 -4.21 11.05 15.77
N PHE A 147 -3.21 11.42 16.56
CA PHE A 147 -3.28 12.56 17.49
C PHE A 147 -3.06 13.91 16.81
N PHE A 148 -2.81 13.95 15.50
CA PHE A 148 -2.77 15.19 14.72
C PHE A 148 -4.11 15.57 14.10
N LYS A 149 -5.13 14.69 14.16
CA LYS A 149 -6.46 15.00 13.64
C LYS A 149 -7.22 15.89 14.62
N ASP A 150 -8.03 16.81 14.09
CA ASP A 150 -8.91 17.65 14.89
C ASP A 150 -10.05 16.81 15.51
N GLU A 151 -10.59 15.86 14.74
CA GLU A 151 -11.61 14.92 15.21
C GLU A 151 -10.98 13.63 15.76
N LEU A 152 -10.88 13.52 17.09
CA LEU A 152 -10.34 12.33 17.76
C LEU A 152 -11.38 11.67 18.66
N THR A 153 -11.76 10.43 18.35
CA THR A 153 -12.66 9.63 19.19
C THR A 153 -11.92 8.46 19.87
N PRO A 154 -12.39 7.96 21.03
CA PRO A 154 -11.83 6.76 21.66
C PRO A 154 -11.79 5.54 20.74
N VAL A 155 -12.81 5.38 19.90
CA VAL A 155 -12.90 4.30 18.94
C VAL A 155 -11.73 4.36 17.95
N MET A 156 -11.45 5.54 17.39
CA MET A 156 -10.42 5.74 16.36
C MET A 156 -8.99 5.44 16.85
N TRP A 157 -8.59 5.96 18.02
CA TRP A 157 -7.22 5.68 18.47
C TRP A 157 -7.06 4.26 19.02
N VAL A 158 -8.11 3.65 19.58
CA VAL A 158 -8.07 2.24 20.02
C VAL A 158 -8.00 1.30 18.82
N GLU A 159 -8.79 1.52 17.76
CA GLU A 159 -8.70 0.68 16.55
C GLU A 159 -7.32 0.81 15.87
N THR A 160 -6.79 2.04 15.75
CA THR A 160 -5.49 2.30 15.15
C THR A 160 -4.38 1.62 15.96
N LEU A 161 -4.48 1.63 17.30
CA LEU A 161 -3.57 0.90 18.17
C LEU A 161 -3.65 -0.61 17.94
N LEU A 162 -4.84 -1.20 17.91
CA LEU A 162 -5.04 -2.64 17.70
C LEU A 162 -4.47 -3.10 16.36
N VAL A 163 -4.77 -2.38 15.28
CA VAL A 163 -4.25 -2.67 13.94
C VAL A 163 -2.73 -2.55 13.91
N SER A 164 -2.17 -1.53 14.57
CA SER A 164 -0.72 -1.35 14.68
C SER A 164 -0.06 -2.52 15.41
N LEU A 165 -0.63 -2.97 16.52
CA LEU A 165 -0.09 -4.10 17.29
C LEU A 165 -0.15 -5.40 16.49
N VAL A 166 -1.29 -5.72 15.88
CA VAL A 166 -1.46 -6.93 15.08
C VAL A 166 -0.51 -6.92 13.88
N THR A 167 -0.44 -5.81 13.14
CA THR A 167 0.49 -5.67 12.01
C THR A 167 1.95 -5.80 12.47
N GLY A 168 2.29 -5.19 13.61
CA GLY A 168 3.62 -5.28 14.22
C GLY A 168 4.00 -6.72 14.57
N LEU A 169 3.09 -7.50 15.13
CA LEU A 169 3.32 -8.92 15.41
C LEU A 169 3.62 -9.70 14.12
N PHE A 170 2.83 -9.48 13.06
CA PHE A 170 3.07 -10.13 11.76
C PHE A 170 4.43 -9.75 11.16
N ILE A 171 4.86 -8.50 11.28
CA ILE A 171 6.19 -8.06 10.84
C ILE A 171 7.28 -8.74 11.68
N LEU A 172 7.16 -8.74 13.00
CA LEU A 172 8.19 -9.28 13.90
C LEU A 172 8.37 -10.79 13.73
N PHE A 173 7.29 -11.53 13.49
CA PHE A 173 7.34 -12.98 13.28
C PHE A 173 7.60 -13.41 11.84
N SER A 174 7.63 -12.47 10.88
CA SER A 174 7.94 -12.79 9.49
C SER A 174 9.34 -13.41 9.33
N LYS A 175 9.47 -14.42 8.47
CA LYS A 175 10.75 -15.10 8.18
C LYS A 175 10.88 -15.33 6.68
N GLU A 176 12.12 -15.52 6.22
CA GLU A 176 12.40 -15.87 4.81
C GLU A 176 11.73 -17.21 4.47
N ASP A 177 11.87 -18.22 5.32
CA ASP A 177 11.38 -19.60 5.16
C ASP A 177 9.95 -19.84 5.67
N GLN A 178 9.15 -18.79 5.86
CA GLN A 178 7.77 -18.94 6.32
C GLN A 178 6.85 -19.59 5.27
N SER A 179 5.71 -20.13 5.71
CA SER A 179 4.69 -20.65 4.80
C SER A 179 4.10 -19.55 3.92
N GLU A 180 3.78 -19.85 2.66
CA GLU A 180 3.12 -18.93 1.70
C GLU A 180 1.86 -18.26 2.30
N TYR A 181 1.04 -19.04 3.02
CA TYR A 181 -0.18 -18.53 3.66
C TYR A 181 0.08 -17.50 4.77
N TYR A 182 1.29 -17.40 5.31
CA TYR A 182 1.61 -16.41 6.34
C TYR A 182 1.37 -14.99 5.81
N SER A 183 2.02 -14.64 4.70
CA SER A 183 1.81 -13.32 4.09
C SER A 183 0.54 -13.30 3.26
N ALA A 184 0.36 -14.26 2.35
CA ALA A 184 -0.71 -14.23 1.36
C ALA A 184 -2.13 -14.33 1.95
N PHE A 185 -2.29 -14.95 3.12
CA PHE A 185 -3.60 -15.04 3.77
C PHE A 185 -3.66 -14.16 5.04
N TRP A 186 -2.77 -14.36 6.01
CA TRP A 186 -2.92 -13.69 7.30
C TRP A 186 -2.61 -12.20 7.24
N VAL A 187 -1.51 -11.80 6.59
CA VAL A 187 -1.17 -10.37 6.46
C VAL A 187 -2.17 -9.65 5.55
N GLU A 188 -2.59 -10.26 4.44
CA GLU A 188 -3.63 -9.68 3.56
C GLU A 188 -5.00 -9.53 4.24
N SER A 189 -5.27 -10.30 5.30
CA SER A 189 -6.54 -10.22 6.05
C SER A 189 -6.60 -9.06 7.06
N ILE A 190 -5.49 -8.36 7.31
CA ILE A 190 -5.44 -7.26 8.29
C ILE A 190 -6.46 -6.14 8.02
N PRO A 191 -6.73 -5.70 6.78
CA PRO A 191 -7.78 -4.73 6.50
C PRO A 191 -9.19 -5.22 6.89
N ILE A 192 -9.46 -6.54 6.78
CA ILE A 192 -10.73 -7.13 7.23
C ILE A 192 -10.79 -7.07 8.76
N PHE A 193 -9.70 -7.47 9.42
CA PHE A 193 -9.58 -7.35 10.88
C PHE A 193 -9.81 -5.89 11.35
N TRP A 194 -9.26 -4.90 10.64
CA TRP A 194 -9.45 -3.49 10.95
C TRP A 194 -10.93 -3.12 10.92
N VAL A 195 -11.66 -3.45 9.84
CA VAL A 195 -13.10 -3.17 9.75
C VAL A 195 -13.88 -3.86 10.89
N LEU A 196 -13.54 -5.10 11.21
CA LEU A 196 -14.19 -5.82 12.31
C LEU A 196 -13.91 -5.18 13.67
N ALA A 197 -12.69 -4.69 13.90
CA ALA A 197 -12.32 -3.98 15.11
C ALA A 197 -13.09 -2.66 15.25
N TYR A 198 -13.21 -1.89 14.16
CA TYR A 198 -14.03 -0.67 14.13
C TYR A 198 -15.47 -0.97 14.51
N LEU A 199 -16.11 -1.94 13.85
CA LEU A 199 -17.51 -2.29 14.06
C LEU A 199 -17.77 -2.71 15.52
N PHE A 200 -16.88 -3.53 16.08
CA PHE A 200 -16.99 -4.00 17.47
C PHE A 200 -16.80 -2.88 18.50
N LEU A 201 -15.94 -1.90 18.23
CA LEU A 201 -15.71 -0.77 19.13
C LEU A 201 -16.78 0.32 18.99
N SER A 202 -17.45 0.39 17.83
CA SER A 202 -18.51 1.36 17.54
C SER A 202 -19.91 0.92 17.98
N SER A 203 -20.09 -0.35 18.33
CA SER A 203 -21.36 -0.94 18.80
C SER A 203 -21.59 -0.73 20.29
#